data_AF-A0A3N7DD88-F1
#
_entry.id   AF-A0A3N7DD88-F1
#
_cell.length_a   1.000
_cell.length_b   1.000
_cell.length_c   1.000
_cell.angle_alpha   90.00
_cell.angle_beta   90.00
_cell.angle_gamma   90.00
#
_symmetry.space_group_name_H-M   'P 1'
#
loop_
_entity.id
_entity.type
_entity.pdbx_description
1 polymer ?
#
loop_
_entity_poly.entity_id
_entity_poly.type
_entity_poly.pdbx_seq_one_letter_code
_entity_poly.pdbx_strand_id
1 'polypeptide(L)'
;MNSKLSKINFQELQDLKNKEEYIFINFDYSYSIKIIPFFEKINIKEKDSLVDFFFHLTNTNVRIDDLLGKLHLILLKILVDGERNLVINSIGFSENSIEFLTDNMIKILDYFDNKNLIIIENSSHEPFKFNYSG
;
A
#
# COMPACT_ATOMS: atom_id res chain seq x y z
N MET A 1 -19.21 -0.97 -10.48
CA MET A 1 -19.15 -1.56 -9.12
C MET A 1 -18.07 -0.76 -8.41
N ASN A 2 -18.36 -0.18 -7.25
CA ASN A 2 -17.42 0.77 -6.63
C ASN A 2 -16.19 0.04 -6.09
N SER A 3 -15.03 0.69 -6.18
CA SER A 3 -13.82 0.23 -5.52
C SER A 3 -13.99 0.19 -3.99
N LYS A 4 -13.25 -0.69 -3.32
CA LYS A 4 -13.35 -0.93 -1.89
C LYS A 4 -11.98 -0.93 -1.24
N LEU A 5 -11.89 -0.26 -0.10
CA LEU A 5 -10.79 -0.41 0.85
C LEU A 5 -11.27 -1.28 2.02
N SER A 6 -10.47 -2.27 2.42
CA SER A 6 -10.70 -3.06 3.62
C SER A 6 -9.43 -3.24 4.42
N LYS A 7 -9.59 -3.36 5.74
CA LYS A 7 -8.53 -3.71 6.67
C LYS A 7 -8.81 -5.12 7.20
N ILE A 8 -7.80 -5.98 7.23
CA ILE A 8 -7.91 -7.36 7.72
C ILE A 8 -6.66 -7.74 8.53
N ASN A 9 -6.74 -8.80 9.31
CA ASN A 9 -5.58 -9.38 10.01
C ASN A 9 -4.88 -10.49 9.17
N PHE A 10 -3.77 -11.01 9.69
CA PHE A 10 -3.01 -12.08 9.03
C PHE A 10 -3.74 -13.41 8.89
N GLN A 11 -4.66 -13.72 9.79
CA GLN A 11 -5.46 -14.95 9.72
C GLN A 11 -6.45 -14.85 8.56
N GLU A 12 -7.17 -13.73 8.46
CA GLU A 12 -8.09 -13.43 7.36
C GLU A 12 -7.39 -13.38 6.00
N LEU A 13 -6.12 -12.96 5.95
CA LEU A 13 -5.30 -13.02 4.74
C LEU A 13 -5.08 -14.45 4.23
N GLN A 14 -5.03 -15.45 5.12
CA GLN A 14 -4.90 -16.85 4.69
C GLN A 14 -6.16 -17.36 4.00
N ASP A 15 -7.31 -16.78 4.32
CA ASP A 15 -8.61 -17.15 3.80
C ASP A 15 -8.93 -16.47 2.44
N LEU A 16 -8.06 -15.55 1.98
CA LEU A 16 -8.17 -14.95 0.64
C LEU A 16 -8.01 -16.03 -0.44
N LYS A 17 -9.13 -16.36 -1.08
CA LYS A 17 -9.18 -17.19 -2.28
C LYS A 17 -8.49 -16.46 -3.45
N ASN A 18 -7.87 -17.23 -4.34
CA ASN A 18 -7.22 -16.73 -5.57
C ASN A 18 -6.17 -15.62 -5.34
N LYS A 19 -5.13 -15.92 -4.54
CA LYS A 19 -4.01 -15.00 -4.28
C LYS A 19 -3.38 -14.44 -5.58
N GLU A 20 -3.45 -15.16 -6.70
CA GLU A 20 -2.92 -14.73 -8.01
C GLU A 20 -3.62 -13.47 -8.59
N GLU A 21 -4.83 -13.16 -8.13
CA GLU A 21 -5.59 -11.95 -8.53
C GLU A 21 -5.07 -10.68 -7.85
N TYR A 22 -4.19 -10.83 -6.86
CA TYR A 22 -3.68 -9.74 -6.04
C TYR A 22 -2.20 -9.46 -6.31
N ILE A 23 -1.88 -8.17 -6.28
CA ILE A 23 -0.50 -7.70 -6.18
C ILE A 23 -0.18 -7.49 -4.71
N PHE A 24 0.82 -8.23 -4.22
CA PHE A 24 1.29 -8.16 -2.83
C PHE A 24 2.41 -7.15 -2.69
N ILE A 25 2.27 -6.22 -1.75
CA ILE A 25 3.21 -5.13 -1.52
C ILE A 25 3.77 -5.22 -0.10
N ASN A 26 5.09 -5.12 0.02
CA ASN A 26 5.83 -5.14 1.28
C ASN A 26 5.74 -6.47 2.07
N PHE A 27 5.52 -7.59 1.38
CA PHE A 27 5.60 -8.93 1.97
C PHE A 27 6.98 -9.52 1.81
N ASP A 28 7.36 -10.51 2.63
CA ASP A 28 8.62 -11.24 2.48
C ASP A 28 8.60 -12.30 1.35
N TYR A 29 7.62 -12.22 0.45
CA TYR A 29 7.52 -13.12 -0.70
C TYR A 29 8.42 -12.65 -1.83
N SER A 30 8.96 -13.61 -2.59
CA SER A 30 9.82 -13.34 -3.76
C SER A 30 9.09 -12.56 -4.87
N TYR A 31 7.79 -12.78 -5.02
CA TYR A 31 6.94 -12.11 -6.00
C TYR A 31 6.30 -10.81 -5.47
N SER A 32 6.55 -10.44 -4.21
CA SER A 32 6.02 -9.19 -3.66
C SER A 32 6.78 -7.99 -4.18
N ILE A 33 6.03 -6.93 -4.51
CA ILE A 33 6.60 -5.62 -4.75
C ILE A 33 7.20 -5.07 -3.46
N LYS A 34 8.50 -4.79 -3.48
CA LYS A 34 9.21 -4.11 -2.40
C LYS A 34 9.19 -2.60 -2.66
N ILE A 35 8.86 -1.79 -1.65
CA ILE A 35 8.60 -0.36 -1.79
C ILE A 35 9.81 0.36 -2.42
N ILE A 36 10.97 0.32 -1.76
CA ILE A 36 12.16 1.06 -2.22
C ILE A 36 12.61 0.61 -3.62
N PRO A 37 12.85 -0.70 -3.89
CA PRO A 37 13.31 -1.12 -5.21
C PRO A 37 12.34 -0.83 -6.34
N PHE A 38 11.03 -0.84 -6.09
CA PHE A 38 10.05 -0.49 -7.11
C PHE A 38 9.99 1.02 -7.34
N PHE A 39 10.00 1.82 -6.28
CA PHE A 39 10.01 3.28 -6.39
C PHE A 39 11.21 3.80 -7.18
N GLU A 40 12.40 3.21 -6.97
CA GLU A 40 13.61 3.62 -7.71
C GLU A 40 13.56 3.29 -9.20
N LYS A 41 12.71 2.35 -9.63
CA LYS A 41 12.51 2.05 -11.06
C LYS A 41 11.61 3.06 -11.76
N ILE A 42 10.80 3.81 -11.02
CA ILE A 42 9.95 4.86 -11.56
C ILE A 42 10.85 6.03 -11.95
N ASN A 43 10.81 6.42 -13.22
CA ASN A 43 11.64 7.51 -13.71
C ASN A 43 11.16 8.86 -13.15
N ILE A 44 12.02 9.88 -13.18
CA ILE A 44 11.72 11.17 -12.54
C ILE A 44 10.47 11.86 -13.08
N LYS A 45 10.28 11.88 -14.42
CA LYS A 45 9.11 12.53 -15.03
C LYS A 45 7.80 11.85 -14.64
N GLU A 46 7.85 10.53 -14.53
CA GLU A 46 6.72 9.73 -14.09
C GLU A 46 6.44 9.92 -12.59
N LYS A 47 7.49 10.02 -11.75
CA LYS A 47 7.34 10.39 -10.33
C LYS A 47 6.65 11.74 -10.19
N ASP A 48 7.10 12.76 -10.94
CA ASP A 48 6.51 14.10 -10.90
C ASP A 48 5.03 14.06 -11.32
N SER A 49 4.72 13.34 -12.40
CA SER A 49 3.33 13.17 -12.87
C SER A 49 2.45 12.46 -11.84
N LEU A 50 2.98 11.46 -11.13
CA LEU A 50 2.25 10.75 -10.08
C LEU A 50 2.06 11.63 -8.83
N VAL A 51 3.02 12.48 -8.48
CA VAL A 51 2.88 13.45 -7.38
C VAL A 51 1.78 14.46 -7.69
N ASP A 52 1.79 15.04 -8.90
CA ASP A 52 0.77 15.98 -9.33
C ASP A 52 -0.61 15.33 -9.36
N PHE A 53 -0.68 14.09 -9.87
CA PHE A 53 -1.94 13.36 -9.90
C PHE A 53 -2.43 13.02 -8.49
N PHE A 54 -1.54 12.56 -7.60
CA PHE A 54 -1.87 12.32 -6.20
C PHE A 54 -2.44 13.57 -5.53
N PHE A 55 -1.81 14.74 -5.75
CA PHE A 55 -2.28 16.01 -5.21
C PHE A 55 -3.67 16.36 -5.76
N HIS A 56 -3.90 16.17 -7.06
CA HIS A 56 -5.21 16.42 -7.68
C HIS A 56 -6.32 15.56 -7.07
N LEU A 57 -6.04 14.27 -6.79
CA LEU A 57 -7.03 13.35 -6.23
C LEU A 57 -7.29 13.58 -4.73
N THR A 58 -6.27 13.98 -3.96
CA THR A 58 -6.34 13.96 -2.49
C THR A 58 -6.35 15.35 -1.84
N ASN A 59 -5.93 16.37 -2.59
CA ASN A 59 -5.56 17.71 -2.11
C ASN A 59 -4.48 17.70 -1.02
N THR A 60 -3.57 16.71 -1.08
CA THR A 60 -2.50 16.50 -0.11
C THR A 60 -1.13 16.48 -0.79
N ASN A 61 -0.16 17.21 -0.25
CA ASN A 61 1.23 17.12 -0.71
C ASN A 61 1.90 15.87 -0.12
N VAL A 62 2.29 14.93 -0.98
CA VAL A 62 2.97 13.70 -0.56
C VAL A 62 4.48 13.92 -0.40
N ARG A 63 5.04 13.41 0.70
CA ARG A 63 6.48 13.46 1.00
C ARG A 63 7.18 12.22 0.45
N ILE A 64 7.79 12.33 -0.73
CA ILE A 64 8.37 11.18 -1.44
C ILE A 64 9.74 10.76 -0.90
N ASP A 65 10.32 11.52 0.02
CA ASP A 65 11.57 11.22 0.72
C ASP A 65 11.40 10.15 1.80
N ASP A 66 10.21 10.02 2.40
CA ASP A 66 9.90 8.97 3.36
C ASP A 66 9.35 7.68 2.69
N LEU A 67 9.18 6.61 3.49
CA LEU A 67 8.69 5.32 2.99
C LEU A 67 7.18 5.36 2.67
N LEU A 68 6.42 6.15 3.42
CA LEU A 68 4.96 6.22 3.32
C LEU A 68 4.55 6.94 2.04
N GLY A 69 5.18 8.06 1.69
CA GLY A 69 4.92 8.77 0.45
C GLY A 69 5.35 7.96 -0.77
N LYS A 70 6.47 7.23 -0.69
CA LYS A 70 6.83 6.26 -1.74
C LYS A 70 5.74 5.20 -1.91
N LEU A 71 5.22 4.65 -0.80
CA LEU A 71 4.14 3.67 -0.86
C LEU A 71 2.89 4.24 -1.56
N HIS A 72 2.45 5.46 -1.21
CA HIS A 72 1.31 6.10 -1.89
C HIS A 72 1.50 6.18 -3.41
N LEU A 73 2.68 6.61 -3.87
CA LEU A 73 2.94 6.71 -5.30
C LEU A 73 3.00 5.36 -6.00
N ILE A 74 3.55 4.33 -5.33
CA ILE A 74 3.55 2.96 -5.88
C ILE A 74 2.13 2.45 -6.04
N LEU A 75 1.27 2.67 -5.04
CA LEU A 75 -0.13 2.25 -5.11
C LEU A 75 -0.87 2.95 -6.24
N LEU A 76 -0.73 4.28 -6.32
CA LEU A 76 -1.34 5.05 -7.40
C LEU A 76 -0.84 4.59 -8.78
N LYS A 77 0.46 4.35 -8.92
CA LYS A 77 1.06 3.84 -10.16
C LYS A 77 0.47 2.50 -10.56
N ILE A 78 0.35 1.55 -9.63
CA ILE A 78 -0.22 0.23 -9.93
C ILE A 78 -1.70 0.34 -10.32
N LEU A 79 -2.46 1.22 -9.66
CA LEU A 79 -3.86 1.47 -9.99
C LEU A 79 -4.03 2.04 -11.40
N VAL A 80 -3.16 2.97 -11.79
CA VAL A 80 -3.13 3.57 -13.14
C VAL A 80 -2.75 2.54 -14.22
N ASP A 81 -1.80 1.65 -13.91
CA ASP A 81 -1.22 0.73 -14.90
C ASP A 81 -2.03 -0.53 -15.19
N GLY A 82 -2.86 -0.98 -14.25
CA GLY A 82 -3.39 -2.34 -14.35
C GLY A 82 -4.72 -2.54 -13.64
N GLU A 83 -5.35 -3.67 -13.92
CA GLU A 83 -6.68 -4.02 -13.41
C GLU A 83 -6.69 -4.76 -12.06
N ARG A 84 -5.52 -5.08 -11.49
CA ARG A 84 -5.43 -5.99 -10.35
C ARG A 84 -5.76 -5.34 -8.99
N ASN A 85 -6.19 -6.19 -8.06
CA ASN A 85 -6.40 -5.84 -6.66
C ASN A 85 -5.06 -5.77 -5.92
N LEU A 86 -5.03 -5.07 -4.79
CA LEU A 86 -3.82 -4.78 -4.05
C LEU A 86 -3.94 -5.29 -2.61
N VAL A 87 -2.87 -5.91 -2.10
CA VAL A 87 -2.72 -6.24 -0.69
C VAL A 87 -1.44 -5.63 -0.17
N ILE A 88 -1.54 -4.85 0.90
CA ILE A 88 -0.42 -4.15 1.51
C ILE A 88 -0.15 -4.75 2.89
N ASN A 89 1.08 -5.18 3.12
CA ASN A 89 1.56 -5.44 4.47
C ASN A 89 1.98 -4.14 5.16
N SER A 90 1.23 -3.73 6.18
CA SER A 90 1.49 -2.49 6.93
C SER A 90 2.45 -2.66 8.12
N ILE A 91 3.04 -3.85 8.32
CA ILE A 91 4.08 -4.05 9.34
C ILE A 91 5.20 -3.01 9.17
N GLY A 92 5.59 -2.38 10.28
CA GLY A 92 6.63 -1.35 10.33
C GLY A 92 6.13 0.08 10.13
N PHE A 93 4.83 0.27 9.84
CA PHE A 93 4.19 1.58 9.87
C PHE A 93 3.50 1.83 11.21
N SER A 94 3.49 3.09 11.65
CA SER A 94 2.72 3.51 12.83
C SER A 94 1.22 3.54 12.53
N GLU A 95 0.37 3.49 13.56
CA GLU A 95 -1.08 3.63 13.40
C GLU A 95 -1.47 4.90 12.65
N ASN A 96 -0.87 6.05 13.00
CA ASN A 96 -1.08 7.32 12.29
C ASN A 96 -0.67 7.24 10.81
N SER A 97 0.39 6.49 10.49
CA SER A 97 0.80 6.28 9.09
C SER A 97 -0.22 5.44 8.32
N ILE A 98 -0.81 4.43 8.97
CA ILE A 98 -1.85 3.57 8.38
C ILE A 98 -3.15 4.35 8.19
N GLU A 99 -3.53 5.20 9.14
CA GLU A 99 -4.68 6.09 9.03
C GLU A 99 -4.50 7.07 7.86
N PHE A 100 -3.36 7.76 7.81
CA PHE A 100 -3.05 8.65 6.70
C PHE A 100 -3.06 7.93 5.33
N LEU A 101 -2.52 6.70 5.27
CA LEU A 101 -2.62 5.86 4.08
C LEU A 101 -4.07 5.58 3.70
N THR A 102 -4.88 5.19 4.67
CA THR A 102 -6.28 4.83 4.47
C THR A 102 -7.06 6.01 3.91
N ASP A 103 -6.93 7.19 4.52
CA ASP A 103 -7.68 8.39 4.13
C ASP A 103 -7.38 8.84 2.71
N ASN A 104 -6.10 8.81 2.31
CA ASN A 104 -5.70 9.16 0.96
C ASN A 104 -6.16 8.10 -0.04
N MET A 105 -6.05 6.81 0.29
CA MET A 105 -6.44 5.74 -0.63
C MET A 105 -7.95 5.65 -0.83
N ILE A 106 -8.77 6.00 0.16
CA ILE A 106 -10.23 6.12 -0.03
C ILE A 106 -10.53 7.14 -1.13
N LYS A 107 -9.96 8.35 -1.03
CA LYS A 107 -10.15 9.40 -2.04
C LYS A 107 -9.65 8.97 -3.41
N ILE A 108 -8.51 8.28 -3.47
CA ILE A 108 -7.94 7.80 -4.74
C ILE A 108 -8.86 6.75 -5.37
N LEU A 109 -9.36 5.79 -4.59
CA LEU A 109 -10.19 4.69 -5.09
C LEU A 109 -11.53 5.14 -5.67
N ASP A 110 -12.04 6.32 -5.30
CA ASP A 110 -13.26 6.90 -5.90
C ASP A 110 -13.11 7.18 -7.40
N TYR A 111 -11.87 7.23 -7.92
CA TYR A 111 -11.57 7.47 -9.34
C TYR A 111 -11.28 6.20 -10.13
N PHE A 112 -11.31 5.03 -9.49
CA PHE A 112 -11.07 3.75 -10.15
C PHE A 112 -12.29 2.84 -9.98
N ASP A 113 -12.58 2.06 -11.02
CA ASP A 113 -13.64 1.07 -10.97
C ASP A 113 -13.11 -0.31 -10.61
N ASN A 114 -13.89 -1.06 -9.81
CA ASN A 114 -13.67 -2.47 -9.49
C ASN A 114 -12.30 -2.79 -8.86
N LYS A 115 -11.75 -1.89 -8.04
CA LYS A 115 -10.49 -2.11 -7.31
C LYS A 115 -10.73 -2.50 -5.87
N ASN A 116 -10.03 -3.51 -5.40
CA ASN A 116 -9.95 -3.83 -3.98
C ASN A 116 -8.56 -3.54 -3.45
N LEU A 117 -8.49 -2.70 -2.43
CA LEU A 117 -7.29 -2.45 -1.65
C LEU A 117 -7.46 -3.07 -0.27
N ILE A 118 -6.57 -3.98 0.08
CA ILE A 118 -6.56 -4.65 1.37
C ILE A 118 -5.31 -4.19 2.13
N ILE A 119 -5.49 -3.65 3.33
CA ILE A 119 -4.40 -3.32 4.24
C ILE A 119 -4.38 -4.36 5.35
N ILE A 120 -3.26 -5.06 5.53
CA ILE A 120 -3.07 -5.97 6.65
C ILE A 120 -2.73 -5.16 7.88
N GLU A 121 -3.62 -5.14 8.86
CA GLU A 121 -3.39 -4.47 10.13
C GLU A 121 -2.31 -5.20 10.94
N ASN A 122 -1.46 -4.41 11.60
CA ASN A 122 -0.52 -4.96 12.54
C ASN A 122 -1.26 -5.29 13.84
N SER A 123 -1.82 -6.50 13.92
CA SER A 123 -2.53 -6.97 15.11
C SER A 123 -1.61 -7.36 16.28
N SER A 124 -0.29 -7.16 16.16
CA SER A 124 0.64 -7.39 17.26
C SER A 124 0.66 -6.19 18.21
N HIS A 125 -0.26 -6.20 19.17
CA HIS A 125 -0.02 -5.54 20.46
C HIS A 125 1.05 -6.27 21.30
N GLU A 126 1.71 -7.31 20.76
CA GLU A 126 2.83 -7.94 21.45
C GLU A 126 4.11 -7.10 21.26
N PRO A 127 4.67 -6.51 22.32
CA PRO A 127 5.97 -5.87 22.23
C PRO A 127 6.98 -6.91 21.76
N PHE A 128 7.77 -6.57 20.73
CA PHE A 128 8.89 -7.38 20.26
C PHE A 128 9.81 -7.70 21.45
N LYS A 129 9.66 -8.90 22.03
CA LYS A 129 10.60 -9.42 23.02
C LYS A 129 11.85 -9.87 22.28
N PHE A 130 12.86 -9.00 22.24
CA PHE A 130 14.21 -9.41 21.90
C PHE A 130 14.73 -10.33 23.01
N ASN A 131 14.68 -11.64 22.78
CA ASN A 131 15.45 -12.58 23.60
C ASN A 131 16.91 -12.47 23.18
N TYR A 132 17.70 -11.69 23.92
CA TYR A 132 19.15 -11.82 23.90
C TYR A 132 19.51 -13.10 24.65
N SER A 133 19.76 -14.18 23.91
CA SER A 133 20.56 -15.29 24.41
C SER A 133 22.02 -14.83 24.45
N GLY A 134 22.50 -14.51 25.67
CA GLY A 134 23.93 -14.40 25.96
C GLY A 134 24.57 -15.76 26.16
#